data_AF-A0A645ES45-F1
#
_entry.id   AF-A0A645ES45-F1
#
_cell.length_a   1.000
_cell.length_b   1.000
_cell.length_c   1.000
_cell.angle_alpha   90.00
_cell.angle_beta   90.00
_cell.angle_gamma   90.00
#
_symmetry.space_group_name_H-M   'P 1'
#
loop_
_entity.id
_entity.type
_entity.pdbx_description
1 polymer ?
#
loop_
_entity_poly.entity_id
_entity_poly.type
_entity_poly.pdbx_seq_one_letter_code
_entity_poly.pdbx_strand_id
1 'polypeptide(L)'
;MVTSETSASSTWHVEELISGSYYVYVKISGTINEDPELQIFASESLWVEKEVEIAKSPLSVEVPLELLFQVREVGAFDTKESAQPILSESNYPIDFTIDSVQDLSVESPITLVDQVTAGESNQLRLQLAATNDTILGPLIVGENTVDSLTIAPFLTEPLGIYLKGEYSGPIFKKYDTNYTFTYSLTPQGESK
;
A
#
# COMPACT_ATOMS: atom_id res chain seq x y z
N MET A 1 -10.08 -21.51 -54.84
CA MET A 1 -10.92 -20.64 -53.99
C MET A 1 -10.05 -20.23 -52.83
N VAL A 2 -9.93 -18.92 -52.56
CA VAL A 2 -8.97 -18.35 -51.61
C VAL A 2 -9.48 -18.60 -50.19
N THR A 3 -8.74 -19.37 -49.39
CA THR A 3 -8.96 -19.50 -47.95
C THR A 3 -8.58 -18.18 -47.28
N SER A 4 -9.57 -17.38 -46.93
CA SER A 4 -9.41 -16.23 -46.06
C SER A 4 -9.11 -16.72 -44.65
N GLU A 5 -7.82 -16.77 -44.30
CA GLU A 5 -7.38 -16.80 -42.91
C GLU A 5 -7.94 -15.54 -42.24
N THR A 6 -8.98 -15.71 -41.43
CA THR A 6 -9.44 -14.65 -40.54
C THR A 6 -8.41 -14.60 -39.42
N SER A 7 -7.35 -13.83 -39.62
CA SER A 7 -6.40 -13.51 -38.56
C SER A 7 -7.20 -12.74 -37.50
N ALA A 8 -7.67 -13.44 -36.47
CA ALA A 8 -8.13 -12.78 -35.26
C ALA A 8 -6.95 -11.92 -34.79
N SER A 9 -7.08 -10.59 -34.87
CA SER A 9 -6.02 -9.70 -34.41
C SER A 9 -5.86 -9.94 -32.92
N SER A 10 -4.84 -10.72 -32.55
CA SER A 10 -4.44 -10.90 -31.16
C SER A 10 -3.83 -9.58 -30.70
N THR A 11 -4.65 -8.74 -30.09
CA THR A 11 -4.15 -7.62 -29.31
C THR A 11 -3.50 -8.20 -28.06
N TRP A 12 -2.17 -8.17 -28.04
CA TRP A 12 -1.40 -8.53 -26.85
C TRP A 12 -1.56 -7.42 -25.82
N HIS A 13 -2.18 -7.75 -24.69
CA HIS A 13 -2.22 -6.88 -23.51
C HIS A 13 -1.08 -7.31 -22.58
N VAL A 14 -0.24 -6.35 -22.21
CA VAL A 14 0.76 -6.53 -21.16
C VAL A 14 0.15 -5.93 -19.91
N GLU A 15 -0.12 -6.77 -18.91
CA GLU A 15 -0.67 -6.37 -17.63
C GLU A 15 0.23 -6.87 -16.50
N GLU A 16 0.29 -6.10 -15.43
CA GLU A 16 0.98 -6.47 -14.20
C GLU A 16 0.08 -7.43 -13.40
N LEU A 17 0.58 -8.64 -13.11
CA LEU A 17 -0.18 -9.67 -12.42
C LEU A 17 0.18 -9.71 -10.94
N ILE A 18 -0.84 -9.53 -10.10
CA ILE A 18 -0.74 -9.75 -8.65
C ILE A 18 -0.47 -11.22 -8.41
N SER A 19 0.30 -11.57 -7.38
CA SER A 19 0.56 -12.95 -7.01
C SER A 19 -0.74 -13.72 -6.75
N GLY A 20 -0.84 -14.94 -7.24
CA GLY A 20 -2.00 -15.81 -7.05
C GLY A 20 -2.21 -16.78 -8.22
N SER A 21 -3.29 -17.55 -8.14
CA SER A 21 -3.66 -18.55 -9.14
C SER A 21 -4.59 -17.95 -10.20
N TYR A 22 -4.23 -18.12 -11.46
CA TYR A 22 -4.99 -17.67 -12.63
C TYR A 22 -5.42 -18.86 -13.48
N TYR A 23 -6.64 -18.79 -14.04
CA TYR A 23 -7.15 -19.82 -14.94
C TYR A 23 -7.26 -19.27 -16.35
N VAL A 24 -6.51 -19.88 -17.27
CA VAL A 24 -6.50 -19.53 -18.70
C VAL A 24 -7.39 -20.51 -19.45
N TYR A 25 -8.36 -19.99 -20.19
CA TYR A 25 -9.28 -20.78 -21.00
C TYR A 25 -8.95 -20.63 -22.48
N VAL A 26 -8.56 -21.73 -23.12
CA VAL A 26 -8.28 -21.77 -24.57
C VAL A 26 -9.43 -22.47 -25.28
N LYS A 27 -10.08 -21.77 -26.21
CA LYS A 27 -11.08 -22.35 -27.10
C LYS A 27 -10.42 -22.76 -28.41
N ILE A 28 -10.46 -24.04 -28.74
CA ILE A 28 -10.07 -24.53 -30.07
C ILE A 28 -11.36 -24.77 -30.86
N SER A 29 -11.46 -24.14 -32.03
CA SER A 29 -12.57 -24.33 -32.96
C SER A 29 -12.02 -24.72 -34.32
N GLY A 30 -12.40 -25.90 -34.80
CA GLY A 30 -12.08 -26.38 -36.14
C GLY A 30 -13.33 -26.43 -37.01
N THR A 31 -13.22 -26.00 -38.26
CA THR A 31 -14.25 -26.18 -39.29
C THR A 31 -13.76 -27.22 -40.30
N ILE A 32 -14.45 -28.36 -40.40
CA ILE A 32 -14.23 -29.37 -41.43
C ILE A 32 -14.99 -28.91 -42.68
N ASN A 33 -14.29 -28.61 -43.77
CA ASN A 33 -14.87 -27.91 -44.93
C ASN A 33 -14.82 -28.71 -46.25
N GLU A 34 -14.47 -30.00 -46.22
CA GLU A 34 -14.24 -30.76 -47.46
C GLU A 34 -15.21 -31.92 -47.74
N ASP A 35 -16.16 -32.24 -46.83
CA ASP A 35 -17.17 -33.29 -47.09
C ASP A 35 -18.56 -32.93 -46.51
N PRO A 36 -19.62 -32.83 -47.33
CA PRO A 36 -20.99 -32.62 -46.87
C PRO A 36 -21.50 -33.68 -45.89
N GLU A 37 -20.97 -34.92 -45.95
CA GLU A 37 -21.34 -35.99 -45.02
C GLU A 37 -20.60 -35.87 -43.67
N LEU A 38 -19.50 -35.11 -43.60
CA LEU A 38 -18.77 -34.85 -42.35
C LEU A 38 -19.22 -33.57 -41.64
N GLN A 39 -20.08 -32.75 -42.26
CA GLN A 39 -20.68 -31.56 -41.63
C GLN A 39 -21.56 -31.89 -40.42
N ILE A 40 -22.08 -33.11 -40.30
CA ILE A 40 -22.83 -33.55 -39.10
C ILE A 40 -21.95 -33.69 -37.86
N PHE A 41 -20.62 -33.79 -38.04
CA PHE A 41 -19.64 -33.73 -36.95
C PHE A 41 -19.10 -32.30 -36.72
N ALA A 42 -19.81 -31.28 -37.22
CA ALA A 42 -19.38 -29.88 -37.16
C ALA A 42 -19.04 -29.43 -35.73
N SER A 43 -17.76 -29.12 -35.56
CA SER A 43 -17.15 -28.31 -34.52
C SER A 43 -17.53 -28.65 -33.08
N GLU A 44 -16.93 -29.70 -32.53
CA GLU A 44 -16.74 -29.75 -31.08
C GLU A 44 -15.78 -28.61 -30.70
N SER A 45 -16.31 -27.57 -30.08
CA SER A 45 -15.48 -26.55 -29.44
C SER A 45 -14.90 -27.13 -28.16
N LEU A 46 -13.60 -27.43 -28.17
CA LEU A 46 -12.91 -27.86 -26.96
C LEU A 46 -12.47 -26.62 -26.18
N TRP A 47 -12.92 -26.52 -24.93
CA TRP A 47 -12.37 -25.57 -23.96
C TRP A 47 -11.33 -26.29 -23.11
N VAL A 48 -10.11 -25.79 -23.10
CA VAL A 48 -9.03 -26.27 -22.23
C VAL A 48 -8.79 -25.23 -21.16
N GLU A 49 -8.94 -25.61 -19.90
CA GLU A 49 -8.55 -24.81 -18.74
C GLU A 49 -7.10 -25.13 -18.37
N LYS A 50 -6.32 -24.09 -18.10
CA LYS A 50 -4.96 -24.21 -17.58
C LYS A 50 -4.77 -23.27 -16.40
N GLU A 51 -4.45 -23.84 -15.24
CA GLU A 51 -4.01 -23.09 -14.07
C GLU A 51 -2.57 -22.61 -14.25
N VAL A 52 -2.35 -21.34 -13.92
CA VAL A 52 -1.06 -20.64 -13.94
C VAL A 52 -0.88 -19.96 -12.58
N GLU A 53 0.21 -20.28 -11.89
CA GLU A 53 0.54 -19.69 -10.60
C GLU A 53 1.53 -18.53 -10.80
N ILE A 54 1.18 -17.35 -10.28
CA ILE A 54 2.07 -16.20 -10.22
C ILE A 54 2.64 -16.10 -8.80
N ALA A 55 3.92 -16.43 -8.66
CA ALA A 55 4.59 -16.38 -7.36
C ALA A 55 4.72 -14.95 -6.82
N LYS A 56 4.79 -14.82 -5.49
CA LYS A 56 5.17 -13.56 -4.83
C LYS A 56 6.59 -13.15 -5.24
N SER A 57 6.76 -11.89 -5.56
CA SER A 57 8.07 -11.28 -5.74
C SER A 57 8.82 -11.21 -4.40
N PRO A 58 10.12 -10.89 -4.39
CA PRO A 58 10.76 -10.39 -3.19
C PRO A 58 10.00 -9.19 -2.60
N LEU A 59 10.05 -9.03 -1.29
CA LEU A 59 9.55 -7.83 -0.61
C LEU A 59 10.42 -6.64 -1.03
N SER A 60 9.82 -5.68 -1.72
CA SER A 60 10.47 -4.48 -2.24
C SER A 60 9.59 -3.29 -1.93
N VAL A 61 9.84 -2.66 -0.78
CA VAL A 61 9.16 -1.46 -0.31
C VAL A 61 10.17 -0.50 0.27
N GLU A 62 10.12 0.75 -0.17
CA GLU A 62 10.88 1.86 0.41
C GLU A 62 9.92 2.78 1.15
N VAL A 63 10.15 2.93 2.45
CA VAL A 63 9.42 3.85 3.33
C VAL A 63 10.34 5.03 3.64
N PRO A 64 9.85 6.29 3.54
CA PRO A 64 10.69 7.45 3.80
C PRO A 64 11.22 7.48 5.23
N LEU A 65 12.49 7.87 5.36
CA LEU A 65 13.27 7.73 6.60
C LEU A 65 13.09 8.89 7.59
N GLU A 66 12.61 10.04 7.13
CA GLU A 66 12.50 11.24 7.95
C GLU A 66 11.25 12.05 7.61
N LEU A 67 10.42 12.30 8.61
CA LEU A 67 9.23 13.14 8.50
C LEU A 67 9.38 14.34 9.42
N LEU A 68 9.08 15.53 8.89
CA LEU A 68 9.24 16.79 9.60
C LEU A 68 7.88 17.43 9.82
N PHE A 69 7.69 18.03 11.00
CA PHE A 69 6.55 18.87 11.29
C PHE A 69 7.01 20.17 11.95
N GLN A 70 6.27 21.25 11.71
CA GLN A 70 6.50 22.53 12.37
C GLN A 70 5.16 23.07 12.85
N VAL A 71 5.04 23.26 14.17
CA VAL A 71 3.86 23.86 14.78
C VAL A 71 4.15 25.31 15.16
N ARG A 72 3.28 26.23 14.73
CA ARG A 72 3.37 27.67 15.06
C ARG A 72 2.19 28.19 15.87
N GLU A 73 1.16 27.37 16.04
CA GLU A 73 -0.07 27.68 16.75
C GLU A 73 -0.46 26.48 17.63
N VAL A 74 -1.16 26.74 18.73
CA VAL A 74 -1.71 25.67 19.57
C VAL A 74 -2.88 25.00 18.84
N GLY A 75 -2.95 23.68 18.92
CA GLY A 75 -4.03 22.90 18.34
C GLY A 75 -3.56 21.92 17.27
N ALA A 76 -4.51 21.54 16.40
CA ALA A 76 -4.29 20.53 15.39
C ALA A 76 -3.38 21.02 14.26
N PHE A 77 -2.55 20.13 13.76
CA PHE A 77 -1.76 20.35 12.55
C PHE A 77 -1.85 19.13 11.63
N ASP A 78 -1.64 19.38 10.35
CA ASP A 78 -1.71 18.39 9.29
C ASP A 78 -0.64 18.71 8.26
N THR A 79 0.32 17.80 8.05
CA THR A 79 1.42 18.00 7.10
C THR A 79 1.21 17.24 5.79
N LYS A 80 -0.05 17.01 5.36
CA LYS A 80 -0.39 16.29 4.12
C LYS A 80 0.29 16.87 2.88
N GLU A 81 0.50 18.19 2.82
CA GLU A 81 1.23 18.85 1.73
C GLU A 81 2.71 18.45 1.63
N SER A 82 3.29 17.98 2.74
CA SER A 82 4.67 17.50 2.84
C SER A 82 4.76 15.97 2.83
N ALA A 83 3.71 15.28 2.35
CA ALA A 83 3.69 13.82 2.32
C ALA A 83 4.82 13.26 1.45
N GLN A 84 5.49 12.24 1.96
CA GLN A 84 6.59 11.56 1.28
C GLN A 84 6.11 10.20 0.76
N PRO A 85 6.48 9.83 -0.47
CA PRO A 85 5.95 8.64 -1.12
C PRO A 85 6.49 7.35 -0.47
N ILE A 86 5.62 6.35 -0.30
CA ILE A 86 6.02 4.95 -0.19
C ILE A 86 6.15 4.40 -1.61
N LEU A 87 7.30 3.79 -1.90
CA LEU A 87 7.52 3.10 -3.17
C LEU A 87 7.39 1.60 -2.94
N SER A 88 6.56 0.93 -3.74
CA SER A 88 6.43 -0.53 -3.70
C SER A 88 6.52 -1.10 -5.10
N GLU A 89 7.40 -2.09 -5.26
CA GLU A 89 7.54 -2.87 -6.48
C GLU A 89 7.05 -4.31 -6.29
N SER A 90 6.40 -4.60 -5.15
CA SER A 90 5.90 -5.92 -4.85
C SER A 90 4.60 -6.21 -5.60
N ASN A 91 4.45 -7.44 -6.07
CA ASN A 91 3.24 -7.91 -6.75
C ASN A 91 2.17 -8.46 -5.78
N TYR A 92 2.24 -8.13 -4.50
CA TYR A 92 1.26 -8.52 -3.48
C TYR A 92 1.06 -7.40 -2.47
N PRO A 93 -0.11 -7.35 -1.80
CA PRO A 93 -0.37 -6.35 -0.78
C PRO A 93 0.48 -6.55 0.47
N ILE A 94 0.92 -5.45 1.08
CA ILE A 94 1.81 -5.43 2.25
C ILE A 94 1.19 -4.57 3.34
N ASP A 95 1.17 -5.08 4.57
CA ASP A 95 0.80 -4.31 5.75
C ASP A 95 2.01 -3.57 6.30
N PHE A 96 1.89 -2.25 6.40
CA PHE A 96 2.81 -1.38 7.11
C PHE A 96 2.22 -0.99 8.47
N THR A 97 2.97 -1.20 9.55
CA THR A 97 2.55 -0.81 10.91
C THR A 97 3.72 -0.21 11.71
N ILE A 98 3.40 0.56 12.75
CA ILE A 98 4.38 1.15 13.68
C ILE A 98 4.40 0.32 14.95
N ASP A 99 5.53 -0.35 15.21
CA ASP A 99 5.69 -1.25 16.36
C ASP A 99 6.06 -0.50 17.63
N SER A 100 6.95 0.49 17.51
CA SER A 100 7.39 1.26 18.68
C SER A 100 7.89 2.65 18.33
N VAL A 101 7.83 3.54 19.32
CA VAL A 101 8.38 4.88 19.25
C VAL A 101 9.41 5.08 20.35
N GLN A 102 10.58 5.60 19.98
CA GLN A 102 11.61 6.04 20.92
C GLN A 102 11.70 7.56 20.91
N ASP A 103 11.73 8.17 22.10
CA ASP A 103 12.04 9.59 22.26
C ASP A 103 13.57 9.80 22.32
N LEU A 104 14.09 10.59 21.40
CA LEU A 104 15.49 11.00 21.31
C LEU A 104 15.67 12.51 21.53
N SER A 105 14.63 13.20 22.01
CA SER A 105 14.66 14.63 22.29
C SER A 105 15.67 14.95 23.39
N VAL A 106 16.47 15.99 23.18
CA VAL A 106 17.45 16.47 24.16
C VAL A 106 16.89 17.71 24.84
N GLU A 107 16.67 17.64 26.16
CA GLU A 107 16.20 18.76 26.99
C GLU A 107 14.88 19.41 26.52
N SER A 108 14.04 18.66 25.78
CA SER A 108 12.72 19.15 25.37
C SER A 108 11.71 18.92 26.49
N PRO A 109 10.90 19.92 26.88
CA PRO A 109 9.80 19.73 27.80
C PRO A 109 8.57 19.11 27.13
N ILE A 110 8.60 18.91 25.80
CA ILE A 110 7.47 18.36 25.05
C ILE A 110 7.39 16.84 25.28
N THR A 111 6.22 16.39 25.71
CA THR A 111 5.93 14.98 25.96
C THR A 111 4.96 14.47 24.91
N LEU A 112 5.30 13.32 24.29
CA LEU A 112 4.39 12.61 23.39
C LEU A 112 3.29 11.91 24.20
N VAL A 113 2.03 12.17 23.87
CA VAL A 113 0.86 11.67 24.60
C VAL A 113 -0.19 11.08 23.64
N ASP A 114 -1.01 10.16 24.16
CA ASP A 114 -2.14 9.56 23.43
C ASP A 114 -3.30 10.56 23.24
N GLN A 115 -3.52 11.42 24.24
CA GLN A 115 -4.53 12.46 24.26
C GLN A 115 -3.97 13.74 24.90
N VAL A 116 -4.38 14.88 24.34
CA VAL A 116 -4.08 16.18 24.93
C VAL A 116 -5.06 16.45 26.08
N THR A 117 -4.54 16.73 27.26
CA THR A 117 -5.32 16.99 28.47
C THR A 117 -5.50 18.49 28.65
N ALA A 118 -6.76 18.92 28.86
CA ALA A 118 -7.06 20.33 29.11
C ALA A 118 -6.37 20.83 30.40
N GLY A 119 -5.64 21.95 30.28
CA GLY A 119 -4.90 22.55 31.39
C GLY A 119 -3.44 22.07 31.51
N GLU A 120 -3.08 20.98 30.83
CA GLU A 120 -1.69 20.54 30.70
C GLU A 120 -1.02 21.25 29.52
N SER A 121 0.31 21.41 29.60
CA SER A 121 1.11 22.11 28.58
C SER A 121 2.33 21.30 28.19
N ASN A 122 2.90 21.61 27.03
CA ASN A 122 3.99 20.86 26.38
C ASN A 122 3.58 19.41 26.06
N GLN A 123 2.34 19.20 25.66
CA GLN A 123 1.85 17.92 25.19
C GLN A 123 1.81 17.92 23.67
N LEU A 124 2.29 16.84 23.07
CA LEU A 124 2.23 16.59 21.65
C LEU A 124 1.53 15.26 21.42
N ARG A 125 0.47 15.25 20.63
CA ARG A 125 -0.18 14.04 20.14
C ARG A 125 0.21 13.86 18.69
N LEU A 126 0.91 12.77 18.35
CA LEU A 126 1.31 12.47 16.98
C LEU A 126 0.55 11.27 16.42
N GLN A 127 0.30 11.33 15.13
CA GLN A 127 -0.24 10.25 14.30
C GLN A 127 0.55 10.24 13.00
N LEU A 128 0.77 9.04 12.47
CA LEU A 128 1.25 8.88 11.10
C LEU A 128 0.02 8.70 10.21
N ALA A 129 -0.11 9.50 9.17
CA ALA A 129 -1.25 9.45 8.25
C ALA A 129 -0.77 9.18 6.82
N ALA A 130 -1.64 8.56 6.03
CA ALA A 130 -1.41 8.32 4.63
C ALA A 130 -2.37 9.15 3.76
N THR A 131 -1.98 9.36 2.50
CA THR A 131 -2.73 10.19 1.54
C THR A 131 -4.10 9.63 1.16
N ASN A 132 -4.30 8.32 1.37
CA ASN A 132 -5.58 7.60 1.29
C ASN A 132 -6.45 7.75 2.56
N ASP A 133 -6.10 8.67 3.45
CA ASP A 133 -6.79 9.01 4.70
C ASP A 133 -6.75 7.92 5.79
N THR A 134 -5.94 6.86 5.61
CA THR A 134 -5.61 5.94 6.70
C THR A 134 -4.76 6.65 7.76
N ILE A 135 -5.02 6.39 9.04
CA ILE A 135 -4.33 7.00 10.18
C ILE A 135 -3.84 5.91 11.12
N LEU A 136 -2.55 5.97 11.46
CA LEU A 136 -1.88 5.12 12.44
C LEU A 136 -1.58 5.94 13.69
N GLY A 137 -2.18 5.56 14.82
CA GLY A 137 -1.99 6.23 16.10
C GLY A 137 -3.30 6.67 16.77
N PRO A 138 -3.23 7.38 17.91
CA PRO A 138 -2.08 8.16 18.39
C PRO A 138 -0.87 7.31 18.76
N LEU A 139 0.32 7.85 18.48
CA LEU A 139 1.60 7.22 18.79
C LEU A 139 2.03 7.60 20.20
N ILE A 140 2.55 6.63 20.96
CA ILE A 140 3.11 6.82 22.30
C ILE A 140 4.55 6.31 22.38
N VAL A 141 5.35 6.83 23.31
CA VAL A 141 6.70 6.30 23.55
C VAL A 141 6.59 4.87 24.10
N GLY A 142 7.36 3.95 23.53
CA GLY A 142 7.32 2.51 23.81
C GLY A 142 6.61 1.73 22.72
N GLU A 143 6.06 0.57 23.09
CA GLU A 143 5.32 -0.29 22.17
C GLU A 143 3.98 0.33 21.77
N ASN A 144 3.64 0.21 20.49
CA ASN A 144 2.39 0.68 19.92
C ASN A 144 1.63 -0.50 19.34
N THR A 145 0.30 -0.50 19.51
CA THR A 145 -0.60 -1.46 18.88
C THR A 145 -1.58 -0.68 18.04
N VAL A 146 -1.11 -0.25 16.87
CA VAL A 146 -1.90 0.51 15.90
C VAL A 146 -2.30 -0.40 14.74
N ASP A 147 -3.37 -0.01 14.03
CA ASP A 147 -3.79 -0.69 12.82
C ASP A 147 -2.67 -0.69 11.75
N SER A 148 -2.85 -1.47 10.69
CA SER A 148 -1.93 -1.45 9.54
C SER A 148 -2.45 -0.52 8.44
N LEU A 149 -1.50 0.06 7.71
CA LEU A 149 -1.72 0.67 6.41
C LEU A 149 -1.45 -0.39 5.34
N THR A 150 -2.45 -0.72 4.53
CA THR A 150 -2.26 -1.60 3.39
C THR A 150 -1.62 -0.85 2.22
N ILE A 151 -0.44 -1.29 1.81
CA ILE A 151 0.26 -0.89 0.59
C ILE A 151 -0.16 -1.87 -0.50
N ALA A 152 -0.92 -1.39 -1.48
CA ALA A 152 -1.35 -2.20 -2.61
C ALA A 152 -0.18 -2.48 -3.58
N PRO A 153 -0.22 -3.60 -4.34
CA PRO A 153 0.72 -3.82 -5.42
C PRO A 153 0.45 -2.85 -6.58
N PHE A 154 1.50 -2.53 -7.35
CA PHE A 154 1.38 -1.74 -8.59
C PHE A 154 0.66 -0.39 -8.41
N LEU A 155 1.08 0.38 -7.40
CA LEU A 155 0.51 1.70 -7.13
C LEU A 155 0.70 2.63 -8.34
N THR A 156 -0.40 2.98 -9.02
CA THR A 156 -0.39 3.95 -10.12
C THR A 156 -0.17 5.38 -9.63
N GLU A 157 -0.58 5.67 -8.40
CA GLU A 157 -0.30 6.90 -7.68
C GLU A 157 0.45 6.56 -6.38
N PRO A 158 1.58 7.23 -6.09
CA PRO A 158 2.38 6.91 -4.91
C PRO A 158 1.60 7.21 -3.63
N LEU A 159 1.54 6.22 -2.74
CA LEU A 159 0.93 6.37 -1.43
C LEU A 159 1.85 7.19 -0.53
N GLY A 160 1.53 8.48 -0.33
CA GLY A 160 2.30 9.35 0.54
C GLY A 160 2.00 9.14 2.03
N ILE A 161 3.02 9.21 2.89
CA ILE A 161 2.90 9.25 4.36
C ILE A 161 3.37 10.60 4.92
N TYR A 162 2.73 11.05 6.00
CA TYR A 162 2.95 12.34 6.64
C TYR A 162 2.55 12.34 8.11
N LEU A 163 2.92 13.41 8.83
CA LEU A 163 2.57 13.57 10.24
C LEU A 163 1.29 14.39 10.40
N LYS A 164 0.45 13.95 11.32
CA LYS A 164 -0.74 14.66 11.77
C LYS A 164 -0.74 14.66 13.29
N GLY A 165 -1.29 15.70 13.90
CA GLY A 165 -1.27 15.73 15.35
C GLY A 165 -1.93 16.94 15.96
N GLU A 166 -1.68 17.10 17.25
CA GLU A 166 -2.13 18.22 18.06
C GLU A 166 -1.03 18.60 19.04
N TYR A 167 -0.78 19.90 19.19
CA TYR A 167 0.16 20.43 20.17
C TYR A 167 -0.57 21.32 21.17
N SER A 168 -0.38 21.07 22.46
CA SER A 168 -0.76 21.95 23.56
C SER A 168 0.48 22.48 24.25
N GLY A 169 0.76 23.78 24.13
CA GLY A 169 1.88 24.39 24.83
C GLY A 169 2.22 25.80 24.33
N PRO A 170 3.18 26.48 24.97
CA PRO A 170 3.60 27.82 24.59
C PRO A 170 4.33 27.83 23.25
N ILE A 171 3.90 28.71 22.33
CA ILE A 171 4.52 28.91 21.00
C ILE A 171 5.60 30.01 20.99
N PHE A 172 5.96 30.55 22.16
CA PHE A 172 6.87 31.70 22.29
C PHE A 172 8.36 31.32 22.24
N LYS A 173 8.69 30.02 22.34
CA LYS A 173 10.04 29.48 22.24
C LYS A 173 10.02 28.29 21.30
N LYS A 174 11.10 28.10 20.54
CA LYS A 174 11.32 26.89 19.77
C LYS A 174 11.67 25.74 20.72
N TYR A 175 10.93 24.65 20.61
CA TYR A 175 11.27 23.36 21.20
C TYR A 175 11.62 22.41 20.07
N ASP A 176 12.70 21.65 20.24
CA ASP A 176 13.15 20.66 19.29
C ASP A 176 12.85 19.27 19.89
N THR A 177 12.02 18.49 19.20
CA THR A 177 11.69 17.11 19.55
C THR A 177 12.15 16.16 18.46
N ASN A 178 12.62 14.98 18.84
CA ASN A 178 13.05 13.95 17.92
C ASN A 178 12.50 12.60 18.37
N TYR A 179 11.74 11.94 17.49
CA TYR A 179 11.18 10.62 17.74
C TYR A 179 11.62 9.68 16.63
N THR A 180 12.05 8.47 17.00
CA THR A 180 12.35 7.39 16.05
C THR A 180 11.22 6.37 16.07
N PHE A 181 10.70 6.03 14.90
CA PHE A 181 9.67 5.01 14.74
C PHE A 181 10.29 3.71 14.23
N THR A 182 10.03 2.61 14.92
CA THR A 182 10.29 1.27 14.39
C THR A 182 9.02 0.78 13.71
N TYR A 183 9.12 0.31 12.48
CA TYR A 183 8.00 -0.18 11.69
C TYR A 183 8.23 -1.60 11.20
N SER A 184 7.14 -2.28 10.90
CA SER A 184 7.14 -3.61 10.29
C SER A 184 6.41 -3.59 8.95
N LEU A 185 6.92 -4.38 8.01
CA LEU A 185 6.33 -4.64 6.70
C LEU A 185 6.01 -6.13 6.61
N THR A 186 4.72 -6.46 6.53
CA THR A 186 4.27 -7.87 6.53
C THR A 186 3.49 -8.18 5.25
N PRO A 187 3.87 -9.22 4.48
CA PRO A 187 3.07 -9.69 3.35
C PRO A 187 1.66 -10.09 3.79
N GLN A 188 0.63 -9.59 3.13
CA GLN A 188 -0.73 -10.09 3.36
C GLN A 188 -0.88 -11.51 2.78
N GLY A 189 -1.76 -12.29 3.42
CA GLY A 189 -2.05 -13.68 3.03
C GLY A 189 -1.03 -14.71 3.52
N GLU A 190 -0.08 -14.33 4.38
CA GLU A 190 0.64 -15.29 5.22
C GLU A 190 -0.09 -15.47 6.54
N SER A 191 -0.94 -16.50 6.63
CA SER A 191 -1.28 -17.06 7.93
C SER A 191 -0.02 -17.72 8.49
N LYS A 192 0.43 -17.26 9.66
CA LYS A 192 1.47 -17.92 10.48
C LYS A 192 1.18 -19.40 10.70
#